data_AF-A0A7Z9XPE2-F1
#
_entry.id   AF-A0A7Z9XPE2-F1
#
_cell.length_a   1.000
_cell.length_b   1.000
_cell.length_c   1.000
_cell.angle_alpha   90.00
_cell.angle_beta   90.00
_cell.angle_gamma   90.00
#
_symmetry.space_group_name_H-M   'P 1'
#
loop_
_entity.id
_entity.type
_entity.pdbx_description
1 polymer ?
#
loop_
_entity_poly.entity_id
_entity_poly.type
_entity_poly.pdbx_seq_one_letter_code
_entity_poly.pdbx_strand_id
1 'polypeptide(L)'
;MKKVWLPTILLLLGFLAWRWYFPPQAPQISTHAVPGKNGDEIKMLLDSMDRVSGFPAQEAYQTIGERPLFFSKRRPPPPYVPAPPGKKPPPRPPRKIGKPRIQLSAVIIVGTEKYALIKGGKERRSRRVRVGEEVDGWKVTSIDAGKLVLSNGSETENVLLRNYKPVLPVKSPSRKPAKSARKNNVAKKPVPKPAVPKR
;
A
#
# COMPACT_ATOMS: atom_id res chain seq x y z
N MET A 1 9.71 51.66 44.50
CA MET A 1 9.50 50.23 44.17
C MET A 1 10.37 49.82 42.97
N LYS A 2 11.70 49.63 43.12
CA LYS A 2 12.60 49.25 42.00
C LYS A 2 13.87 48.49 42.42
N LYS A 3 13.78 47.46 43.29
CA LYS A 3 14.97 46.65 43.70
C LYS A 3 14.77 45.13 43.71
N VAL A 4 13.63 44.61 43.22
CA VAL A 4 13.37 43.15 43.16
C VAL A 4 13.88 42.51 41.86
N TRP A 5 14.21 43.30 40.83
CA TRP A 5 14.61 42.75 39.53
C TRP A 5 16.07 42.26 39.47
N LEU A 6 16.96 42.82 40.30
CA LEU A 6 18.36 42.37 40.38
C LEU A 6 18.53 40.90 40.75
N PRO A 7 17.89 40.37 41.83
CA PRO A 7 18.06 38.95 42.17
C PRO A 7 17.46 38.03 41.11
N THR A 8 16.35 38.42 40.46
CA THR A 8 15.75 37.62 39.38
C THR A 8 16.66 37.51 38.15
N ILE A 9 17.36 38.59 37.78
CA ILE A 9 18.34 38.54 36.68
C ILE A 9 19.49 37.62 37.03
N LEU A 10 19.99 37.69 38.27
CA LEU A 10 21.13 36.89 38.72
C LEU A 10 20.79 35.39 38.76
N LEU A 11 19.56 35.06 39.18
CA LEU A 11 19.05 33.69 39.16
C LEU A 11 18.87 33.16 37.73
N LEU A 12 18.37 34.00 36.81
CA LEU A 12 18.19 33.65 35.41
C LEU A 12 19.52 33.44 34.68
N LEU A 13 20.53 34.28 34.96
CA LEU A 13 21.90 34.12 34.47
C LEU A 13 22.55 32.84 35.01
N GLY A 14 22.37 32.54 36.30
CA GLY A 14 22.85 31.30 36.91
C GLY A 14 22.23 30.06 36.26
N PHE A 15 20.91 30.08 36.02
CA PHE A 15 20.22 28.99 35.34
C PHE A 15 20.68 28.82 33.89
N LEU A 16 20.96 29.92 33.19
CA LEU A 16 21.46 29.89 31.81
C LEU A 16 22.89 29.33 31.75
N ALA A 17 23.76 29.75 32.66
CA ALA A 17 25.11 29.19 32.80
C ALA A 17 25.07 27.69 33.15
N TRP A 18 24.17 27.29 34.04
CA TRP A 18 23.97 25.89 34.40
C TRP A 18 23.53 25.06 33.20
N ARG A 19 22.61 25.56 32.39
CA ARG A 19 22.15 24.88 31.17
C ARG A 19 23.23 24.76 30.10
N TRP A 20 24.21 25.66 30.10
CA TRP A 20 25.38 25.58 29.21
C TRP A 20 26.37 24.50 29.66
N TYR A 21 26.54 24.30 30.97
CA TYR A 21 27.44 23.30 31.52
C TYR A 21 26.87 21.87 31.45
N PHE A 22 25.54 21.73 31.44
CA PHE A 22 24.84 20.44 31.33
C PHE A 22 23.96 20.41 30.08
N PRO A 23 24.55 20.18 28.89
CA PRO A 23 23.74 20.04 27.67
C PRO A 23 22.80 18.84 27.81
N PRO A 24 21.51 18.98 27.43
CA PRO A 24 20.59 17.85 27.45
C PRO A 24 21.14 16.75 26.54
N GLN A 25 21.32 15.55 27.09
CA GLN A 25 21.75 14.40 26.32
C GLN A 25 20.68 14.10 25.27
N ALA A 26 21.06 14.13 23.99
CA ALA A 26 20.19 13.66 22.93
C ALA A 26 19.85 12.19 23.19
N PRO A 27 18.59 11.77 23.05
CA PRO A 27 18.23 10.36 23.16
C PRO A 27 19.06 9.58 22.14
N GLN A 28 19.89 8.67 22.64
CA GLN A 28 20.71 7.81 21.80
C GLN A 28 19.77 6.87 21.04
N ILE A 29 19.61 7.13 19.74
CA ILE A 29 18.91 6.19 18.85
C ILE A 29 19.80 4.96 18.79
N SER A 30 19.33 3.84 19.36
CA SER A 30 20.04 2.57 19.29
C SER A 30 20.14 2.15 17.83
N THR A 31 21.26 2.46 17.18
CA THR A 31 21.64 1.84 15.93
C THR A 31 21.89 0.37 16.24
N HIS A 32 20.91 -0.47 15.92
CA HIS A 32 21.09 -1.92 15.93
C HIS A 32 22.34 -2.24 15.09
N ALA A 33 23.33 -2.87 15.71
CA ALA A 33 24.53 -3.32 15.02
C ALA A 33 24.10 -4.17 13.81
N VAL A 34 24.62 -3.86 12.62
CA VAL A 34 24.42 -4.67 11.42
C VAL A 34 25.02 -6.06 11.71
N PRO A 35 24.20 -7.11 11.91
CA PRO A 35 24.73 -8.45 12.16
C PRO A 35 25.24 -9.01 10.83
N GLY A 36 26.38 -9.70 10.85
CA GLY A 36 26.93 -10.33 9.65
C GLY A 36 28.34 -9.93 9.25
N LYS A 37 29.16 -9.41 10.17
CA LYS A 37 30.60 -9.25 9.91
C LYS A 37 31.37 -10.57 10.08
N ASN A 38 30.78 -11.56 10.76
CA ASN A 38 31.37 -12.87 11.01
C ASN A 38 30.61 -13.95 10.23
N GLY A 39 31.31 -14.80 9.48
CA GLY A 39 30.70 -15.86 8.64
C GLY A 39 29.86 -16.88 9.42
N ASP A 40 30.10 -17.01 10.72
CA ASP A 40 29.33 -17.89 11.61
C ASP A 40 27.94 -17.31 11.92
N GLU A 41 27.82 -15.98 12.02
CA GLU A 41 26.54 -15.30 12.17
C GLU A 41 25.71 -15.46 10.90
N ILE A 42 26.34 -15.39 9.72
CA ILE A 42 25.67 -15.61 8.43
C ILE A 42 25.13 -17.04 8.35
N LYS A 43 25.90 -18.05 8.80
CA LYS A 43 25.44 -19.45 8.85
C LYS A 43 24.27 -19.63 9.82
N MET A 44 24.32 -19.01 11.00
CA MET A 44 23.20 -19.04 11.96
C MET A 44 21.96 -18.34 11.40
N LEU A 45 22.14 -17.23 10.67
CA LEU A 45 21.04 -16.53 10.01
C LEU A 45 20.42 -17.39 8.91
N LEU A 46 21.25 -18.07 8.11
CA LEU A 46 20.79 -18.97 7.05
C LEU A 46 20.03 -20.18 7.62
N ASP A 47 20.51 -20.79 8.72
CA ASP A 47 19.81 -21.86 9.45
C ASP A 47 18.48 -21.39 10.07
N SER A 48 18.42 -20.11 10.48
CA SER A 48 17.17 -19.50 10.96
C SER A 48 16.18 -19.20 9.83
N MET A 49 16.67 -18.88 8.63
CA MET A 49 15.84 -18.63 7.44
C MET A 49 15.24 -19.92 6.89
N ASP A 50 15.90 -21.07 7.07
CA ASP A 50 15.37 -22.40 6.73
C ASP A 50 14.10 -22.75 7.53
N ARG A 51 13.85 -22.04 8.64
CA ARG A 51 12.62 -22.16 9.45
C ARG A 51 11.48 -21.29 8.93
N VAL A 52 11.72 -20.41 7.96
CA VAL A 52 10.70 -19.57 7.33
C VAL A 52 10.14 -20.32 6.12
N SER A 53 9.06 -21.06 6.34
CA SER A 53 8.30 -21.66 5.25
C SER A 53 7.74 -20.58 4.34
N GLY A 54 8.13 -20.55 3.07
CA GLY A 54 7.66 -19.55 2.10
C GLY A 54 8.70 -19.12 1.08
N PHE A 55 9.98 -19.41 1.30
CA PHE A 55 11.02 -19.23 0.30
C PHE A 55 11.08 -20.43 -0.65
N PRO A 56 11.14 -20.21 -1.97
CA PRO A 56 11.28 -21.31 -2.92
C PRO A 56 12.65 -21.98 -2.76
N ALA A 57 12.75 -23.26 -3.12
CA ALA A 57 14.00 -24.02 -3.10
C ALA A 57 15.08 -23.33 -3.94
N GLN A 58 16.36 -23.54 -3.59
CA GLN A 58 17.48 -22.86 -4.26
C GLN A 58 17.52 -23.08 -5.79
N GLU A 59 17.04 -24.24 -6.24
CA GLU A 59 16.88 -24.58 -7.66
C GLU A 59 15.95 -23.62 -8.41
N ALA A 60 14.93 -23.06 -7.75
CA ALA A 60 14.00 -22.10 -8.37
C ALA A 60 14.67 -20.76 -8.71
N TYR A 61 15.75 -20.40 -8.00
CA TYR A 61 16.51 -19.18 -8.28
C TYR A 61 17.45 -19.34 -9.48
N GLN A 62 17.84 -20.56 -9.84
CA GLN A 62 18.66 -20.81 -11.03
C GLN A 62 17.94 -20.42 -12.31
N THR A 63 16.63 -20.66 -12.39
CA THR A 63 15.79 -20.26 -13.53
C THR A 63 15.78 -18.75 -13.77
N ILE A 64 15.93 -17.93 -12.71
CA ILE A 64 15.98 -16.46 -12.82
C ILE A 64 17.29 -16.02 -13.49
N GLY A 65 18.39 -16.72 -13.23
CA GLY A 65 19.68 -16.49 -13.88
C GLY A 65 19.68 -16.87 -15.36
N GLU A 66 19.01 -17.98 -15.71
CA GLU A 66 18.89 -18.45 -17.10
C GLU A 66 17.98 -17.57 -17.96
N ARG A 67 16.94 -16.96 -17.37
CA ARG A 67 15.95 -16.14 -18.08
C ARG A 67 15.76 -14.78 -17.40
N PRO A 68 16.76 -13.89 -17.47
CA PRO A 68 16.69 -12.62 -16.76
C PRO A 68 15.55 -11.75 -17.29
N LEU A 69 14.77 -11.19 -16.38
CA LEU A 69 13.70 -10.26 -16.71
C LEU A 69 14.23 -8.98 -17.37
N PHE A 70 15.51 -8.66 -17.22
CA PHE A 70 16.15 -7.52 -17.85
C PHE A 70 17.34 -7.99 -18.67
N PHE A 71 17.20 -8.00 -19.99
CA PHE A 71 18.35 -8.16 -20.89
C PHE A 71 19.01 -6.80 -21.07
N SER A 72 20.34 -6.73 -21.03
CA SER A 72 21.12 -5.52 -21.35
C SER A 72 20.77 -4.96 -22.74
N LYS A 73 20.32 -5.82 -23.66
CA LYS A 73 19.89 -5.44 -25.01
C LYS A 73 18.41 -5.03 -25.15
N ARG A 74 17.64 -4.88 -24.06
CA ARG A 74 16.26 -4.35 -24.14
C ARG A 74 16.32 -2.90 -24.63
N ARG A 75 15.91 -2.68 -25.88
CA ARG A 75 15.75 -1.34 -26.46
C ARG A 75 14.29 -0.90 -26.35
N PRO A 76 14.03 0.39 -26.06
CA PRO A 76 12.69 0.95 -26.23
C PRO A 76 12.17 0.69 -27.65
N PRO A 77 10.85 0.53 -27.84
CA PRO A 77 10.27 0.50 -29.18
C PRO A 77 10.64 1.80 -29.93
N PRO A 78 10.79 1.75 -31.27
CA PRO A 78 11.10 2.94 -32.05
C PRO A 78 10.05 4.04 -31.80
N PRO A 79 10.46 5.32 -31.82
CA PRO A 79 9.54 6.43 -31.63
C PRO A 79 8.37 6.34 -32.61
N TYR A 80 7.15 6.44 -32.08
CA TYR A 80 5.96 6.50 -32.91
C TYR A 80 5.96 7.79 -33.71
N VAL A 81 5.96 7.70 -35.05
CA VAL A 81 5.75 8.84 -35.94
C VAL A 81 4.25 8.98 -36.19
N PRO A 82 3.59 10.04 -35.71
CA PRO A 82 2.17 10.25 -35.98
C PRO A 82 1.94 10.51 -37.47
N ALA A 83 0.96 9.83 -38.05
CA ALA A 83 0.52 10.07 -39.42
C ALA A 83 -0.02 11.52 -39.58
N PRO A 84 0.05 12.12 -40.78
CA PRO A 84 -0.49 13.45 -41.04
C PRO A 84 -1.97 13.52 -40.64
N PRO A 85 -2.43 14.64 -40.04
CA PRO A 85 -3.82 14.78 -39.66
C PRO A 85 -4.69 14.81 -40.94
N GLY A 86 -5.48 13.74 -41.14
CA GLY A 86 -6.53 13.72 -42.15
C GLY A 86 -7.55 14.84 -41.92
N LYS A 87 -8.21 15.30 -43.00
CA LYS A 87 -9.28 16.31 -42.93
C LYS A 87 -10.34 15.88 -41.92
N LYS A 88 -10.65 16.76 -40.96
CA LYS A 88 -11.67 16.49 -39.94
C LYS A 88 -13.05 16.33 -40.61
N PRO A 89 -13.78 15.24 -40.35
CA PRO A 89 -15.14 15.09 -40.83
C PRO A 89 -16.06 16.16 -40.21
N PRO A 90 -17.19 16.50 -40.88
CA PRO A 90 -18.14 17.48 -40.36
C PRO A 90 -18.68 17.05 -38.98
N PRO A 91 -19.06 18.03 -38.12
CA PRO A 91 -19.57 17.73 -36.78
C PRO A 91 -20.83 16.89 -36.88
N ARG A 92 -20.80 15.71 -36.26
CA ARG A 92 -21.99 14.84 -36.17
C ARG A 92 -23.04 15.51 -35.28
N PRO A 93 -24.34 15.32 -35.58
CA PRO A 93 -25.40 15.81 -34.69
C PRO A 93 -25.21 15.26 -33.27
N PRO A 94 -25.57 16.04 -32.23
CA PRO A 94 -25.40 15.62 -30.85
C PRO A 94 -26.18 14.33 -30.63
N ARG A 95 -25.45 13.23 -30.41
CA ARG A 95 -26.06 11.97 -29.96
C ARG A 95 -26.67 12.26 -28.59
N LYS A 96 -27.93 11.87 -28.39
CA LYS A 96 -28.53 11.80 -27.06
C LYS A 96 -27.64 10.90 -26.20
N ILE A 97 -26.92 11.50 -25.26
CA ILE A 97 -26.07 10.77 -24.33
C ILE A 97 -27.04 10.16 -23.34
N GLY A 98 -27.17 8.83 -23.36
CA GLY A 98 -28.02 8.12 -22.41
C GLY A 98 -27.56 8.35 -20.96
N LYS A 99 -28.35 7.85 -20.00
CA LYS A 99 -28.06 7.98 -18.57
C LYS A 99 -26.59 7.65 -18.24
N PRO A 100 -25.95 8.44 -17.36
CA PRO A 100 -24.55 8.24 -17.02
C PRO A 100 -24.36 6.88 -16.36
N ARG A 101 -23.45 6.05 -16.88
CA ARG A 101 -23.21 4.69 -16.37
C ARG A 101 -22.21 4.67 -15.20
N ILE A 102 -22.46 5.53 -14.21
CA ILE A 102 -21.58 5.69 -13.05
C ILE A 102 -22.33 5.43 -11.73
N GLN A 103 -21.57 5.07 -10.71
CA GLN A 103 -22.05 4.89 -9.35
C GLN A 103 -21.29 5.81 -8.41
N LEU A 104 -22.02 6.60 -7.61
CA LEU A 104 -21.43 7.41 -6.54
C LEU A 104 -21.11 6.51 -5.35
N SER A 105 -19.81 6.39 -5.06
CA SER A 105 -19.29 5.50 -4.00
C SER A 105 -19.06 6.24 -2.68
N ALA A 106 -18.57 7.48 -2.74
CA ALA A 106 -18.37 8.31 -1.56
C ALA A 106 -18.38 9.80 -1.92
N VAL A 107 -18.68 10.64 -0.92
CA VAL A 107 -18.53 12.10 -0.97
C VAL A 107 -17.59 12.50 0.16
N ILE A 108 -16.57 13.28 -0.16
CA ILE A 108 -15.55 13.76 0.78
C ILE A 108 -15.66 15.28 0.82
N ILE A 109 -15.86 15.84 2.00
CA ILE A 109 -15.99 17.27 2.22
C ILE A 109 -14.89 17.68 3.21
N VAL A 110 -14.01 18.59 2.78
CA VAL A 110 -12.91 19.12 3.59
C VAL A 110 -12.99 20.64 3.57
N GLY A 111 -13.59 21.22 4.62
CA GLY A 111 -13.89 22.65 4.65
C GLY A 111 -14.82 23.05 3.51
N THR A 112 -14.34 23.92 2.63
CA THR A 112 -15.07 24.36 1.42
C THR A 112 -14.87 23.44 0.22
N GLU A 113 -13.89 22.54 0.24
CA GLU A 113 -13.62 21.64 -0.87
C GLU A 113 -14.52 20.40 -0.81
N LYS A 114 -15.11 20.05 -1.96
CA LYS A 114 -15.95 18.86 -2.12
C LYS A 114 -15.44 17.96 -3.23
N TYR A 115 -15.40 16.67 -2.95
CA TYR A 115 -14.97 15.63 -3.87
C TYR A 115 -15.97 14.49 -3.91
N ALA A 116 -16.22 13.94 -5.09
CA ALA A 116 -16.98 12.71 -5.24
C ALA A 116 -16.08 11.58 -5.73
N LEU A 117 -16.20 10.40 -5.13
CA LEU A 117 -15.59 9.17 -5.62
C LEU A 117 -16.64 8.41 -6.43
N ILE A 118 -16.37 8.26 -7.72
CA ILE A 118 -17.26 7.57 -8.65
C ILE A 118 -16.60 6.29 -9.17
N LYS A 119 -17.42 5.30 -9.50
CA LYS A 119 -16.99 4.05 -10.13
C LYS A 119 -17.84 3.80 -11.36
N GLY A 120 -17.23 3.40 -12.48
CA GLY A 120 -17.94 3.12 -13.72
C GLY A 120 -17.66 4.15 -14.83
N GLY A 121 -18.45 4.09 -15.90
CA GLY A 121 -18.16 4.77 -17.16
C GLY A 121 -17.10 4.01 -17.98
N LYS A 122 -16.19 4.76 -18.62
CA LYS A 122 -15.07 4.19 -19.39
C LYS A 122 -14.07 3.41 -18.54
N GLU A 123 -13.90 3.78 -17.28
CA GLU A 123 -12.95 3.16 -16.37
C GLU A 123 -13.68 2.35 -15.31
N ARG A 124 -13.29 1.06 -15.16
CA ARG A 124 -13.85 0.18 -14.11
C ARG A 124 -13.32 0.48 -12.70
N ARG A 125 -12.38 1.42 -12.57
CA ARG A 125 -11.73 1.80 -11.30
C ARG A 125 -12.45 2.98 -10.66
N SER A 126 -12.30 3.11 -9.34
CA SER A 126 -12.80 4.28 -8.63
C SER A 126 -11.93 5.49 -8.97
N ARG A 127 -12.55 6.61 -9.35
CA ARG A 127 -11.86 7.88 -9.60
C ARG A 127 -12.49 9.02 -8.80
N ARG A 128 -11.68 10.01 -8.43
CA ARG A 128 -12.12 11.22 -7.75
C ARG A 128 -12.52 12.26 -8.79
N VAL A 129 -13.66 12.92 -8.60
CA VAL A 129 -14.14 14.00 -9.45
C VAL A 129 -14.52 15.26 -8.67
N ARG A 130 -14.43 16.41 -9.32
CA ARG A 130 -14.72 17.75 -8.78
C ARG A 130 -15.85 18.44 -9.55
N VAL A 131 -16.42 19.50 -8.95
CA VAL A 131 -17.37 20.38 -9.65
C VAL A 131 -16.68 20.99 -10.88
N GLY A 132 -17.38 20.99 -12.01
CA GLY A 132 -16.88 21.48 -13.30
C GLY A 132 -16.20 20.41 -14.18
N GLU A 133 -15.86 19.25 -13.62
CA GLU A 133 -15.23 18.15 -14.37
C GLU A 133 -16.25 17.40 -15.25
N GLU A 134 -15.76 16.76 -16.31
CA GLU A 134 -16.58 15.95 -17.21
C GLU A 134 -16.42 14.44 -16.93
N VAL A 135 -17.54 13.74 -16.89
CA VAL A 135 -17.66 12.31 -16.60
C VAL A 135 -18.60 11.68 -17.62
N ASP A 136 -18.08 10.82 -18.49
CA ASP A 136 -18.89 10.06 -19.44
C ASP A 136 -19.80 10.94 -20.33
N GLY A 137 -19.33 12.15 -20.67
CA GLY A 137 -20.10 13.15 -21.44
C GLY A 137 -20.98 14.08 -20.60
N TRP A 138 -20.98 13.94 -19.27
CA TRP A 138 -21.76 14.76 -18.34
C TRP A 138 -20.86 15.67 -17.50
N LYS A 139 -21.24 16.92 -17.34
CA LYS A 139 -20.51 17.87 -16.49
C LYS A 139 -21.02 17.83 -15.05
N VAL A 140 -20.12 17.79 -14.08
CA VAL A 140 -20.48 17.86 -12.65
C VAL A 140 -20.89 19.28 -12.30
N THR A 141 -22.15 19.47 -11.92
CA THR A 141 -22.72 20.78 -11.57
C THR A 141 -22.71 21.02 -10.06
N SER A 142 -22.99 19.99 -9.26
CA SER A 142 -22.97 20.08 -7.80
C SER A 142 -22.58 18.76 -7.14
N ILE A 143 -21.95 18.87 -5.97
CA ILE A 143 -21.62 17.74 -5.08
C ILE A 143 -22.25 18.04 -3.71
N ASP A 144 -23.20 17.22 -3.30
CA ASP A 144 -23.85 17.27 -1.99
C ASP A 144 -23.55 15.99 -1.21
N ALA A 145 -23.80 16.01 0.11
CA ALA A 145 -23.41 14.91 1.01
C ALA A 145 -23.90 13.51 0.59
N GLY A 146 -25.06 13.42 -0.09
CA GLY A 146 -25.65 12.16 -0.53
C GLY A 146 -25.94 12.06 -2.02
N LYS A 147 -25.60 13.08 -2.83
CA LYS A 147 -25.93 13.10 -4.26
C LYS A 147 -24.90 13.88 -5.08
N LEU A 148 -24.72 13.42 -6.31
CA LEU A 148 -23.92 14.07 -7.34
C LEU A 148 -24.86 14.54 -8.44
N VAL A 149 -24.84 15.83 -8.76
CA VAL A 149 -25.67 16.43 -9.81
C VAL A 149 -24.83 16.58 -11.06
N LEU A 150 -25.32 15.99 -12.15
CA LEU A 150 -24.68 15.98 -13.46
C LEU A 150 -25.57 16.68 -14.47
N SER A 151 -24.97 17.46 -15.38
CA SER A 151 -25.67 18.17 -16.44
C SER A 151 -25.07 17.86 -17.80
N ASN A 152 -25.91 17.68 -18.82
CA ASN A 152 -25.51 17.51 -20.20
C ASN A 152 -26.46 18.29 -21.11
N GLY A 153 -26.03 19.47 -21.56
CA GLY A 153 -26.89 20.37 -22.31
C GLY A 153 -28.13 20.77 -21.48
N SER A 154 -29.30 20.28 -21.89
CA SER A 154 -30.58 20.51 -21.22
C SER A 154 -30.97 19.42 -20.21
N GLU A 155 -30.25 18.30 -20.16
CA GLU A 155 -30.57 17.18 -19.27
C GLU A 155 -29.80 17.30 -17.94
N THR A 156 -30.48 16.99 -16.83
CA THR A 156 -29.89 16.94 -15.49
C THR A 156 -30.18 15.59 -14.85
N GLU A 157 -29.15 14.92 -14.33
CA GLU A 157 -29.27 13.63 -13.66
C GLU A 157 -28.71 13.71 -12.24
N ASN A 158 -29.45 13.14 -11.29
CA ASN A 158 -29.05 13.04 -9.90
C ASN A 158 -28.57 11.62 -9.59
N VAL A 159 -27.28 11.46 -9.33
CA VAL A 159 -26.69 10.18 -8.93
C VAL A 159 -26.60 10.11 -7.41
N LEU A 160 -27.42 9.25 -6.80
CA LEU A 160 -27.45 9.06 -5.34
C LEU A 160 -26.26 8.23 -4.84
N LEU A 161 -25.82 8.52 -3.63
CA LEU A 161 -24.78 7.75 -2.95
C LEU A 161 -25.28 6.32 -2.70
N ARG A 162 -24.43 5.33 -2.99
CA ARG A 162 -24.76 3.93 -2.78
C ARG A 162 -24.94 3.62 -1.30
N ASN A 163 -26.10 3.05 -0.95
CA ASN A 163 -26.35 2.51 0.39
C ASN A 163 -25.62 1.18 0.58
N TYR A 164 -24.56 1.18 1.40
CA TYR A 164 -23.88 -0.04 1.82
C TYR A 164 -24.59 -0.61 3.04
N LYS A 165 -25.19 -1.80 2.91
CA LYS A 165 -25.62 -2.57 4.08
C LYS A 165 -24.37 -3.11 4.78
N PRO A 166 -24.17 -2.86 6.08
CA PRO A 166 -23.02 -3.41 6.79
C PRO A 166 -23.07 -4.93 6.77
N VAL A 167 -22.00 -5.57 6.30
CA VAL A 167 -21.87 -7.03 6.37
C VAL A 167 -21.62 -7.36 7.83
N LEU A 168 -22.62 -7.94 8.49
CA LEU A 168 -22.51 -8.38 9.87
C LEU A 168 -21.43 -9.47 9.96
N PRO A 169 -20.55 -9.44 10.98
CA PRO A 169 -19.51 -10.46 11.12
C PRO A 169 -20.17 -11.82 11.37
N VAL A 170 -19.93 -12.77 10.46
CA VAL A 170 -20.34 -14.16 10.65
C VAL A 170 -19.58 -14.71 11.86
N LYS A 171 -20.30 -15.09 12.91
CA LYS A 171 -19.76 -15.63 14.17
C LYS A 171 -18.96 -16.90 13.86
N SER A 172 -17.63 -16.81 13.90
CA SER A 172 -16.74 -17.96 13.70
C SER A 172 -17.03 -19.07 14.73
N PRO A 173 -17.15 -20.35 14.31
CA PRO A 173 -17.43 -21.43 15.24
C PRO A 173 -16.22 -21.65 16.17
N SER A 174 -16.47 -21.63 17.48
CA SER A 174 -15.46 -21.87 18.52
C SER A 174 -14.91 -23.30 18.39
N ARG A 175 -13.65 -23.44 17.97
CA ARG A 175 -12.93 -24.72 18.02
C ARG A 175 -12.69 -25.10 19.49
N LYS A 176 -13.24 -26.24 19.93
CA LYS A 176 -12.96 -26.82 21.26
C LYS A 176 -11.48 -27.25 21.32
N PRO A 177 -10.78 -27.05 22.47
CA PRO A 177 -9.38 -27.45 22.58
C PRO A 177 -9.26 -28.97 22.73
N ALA A 178 -8.51 -29.59 21.81
CA ALA A 178 -8.18 -31.01 21.87
C ALA A 178 -7.10 -31.24 22.95
N LYS A 179 -7.37 -32.20 23.84
CA LYS A 179 -6.47 -32.61 24.93
C LYS A 179 -5.16 -33.15 24.37
N SER A 180 -4.06 -32.61 24.89
CA SER A 180 -2.71 -33.16 24.84
C SER A 180 -2.69 -34.60 25.35
N ALA A 181 -2.25 -35.54 24.51
CA ALA A 181 -1.80 -36.86 24.94
C ALA A 181 -0.56 -37.24 24.13
N ARG A 182 0.56 -36.74 24.63
CA ARG A 182 1.94 -37.14 24.34
C ARG A 182 2.13 -38.63 24.66
N LYS A 183 2.55 -39.45 23.70
CA LYS A 183 3.29 -40.68 23.99
C LYS A 183 4.32 -40.96 22.90
N ASN A 184 5.56 -40.60 23.22
CA ASN A 184 6.77 -41.04 22.55
C ASN A 184 6.83 -42.57 22.55
N ASN A 185 7.26 -43.19 21.46
CA ASN A 185 8.11 -44.38 21.53
C ASN A 185 8.94 -44.53 20.25
N VAL A 186 10.24 -44.32 20.47
CA VAL A 186 11.35 -44.69 19.60
C VAL A 186 11.51 -46.20 19.69
N ALA A 187 11.36 -46.91 18.57
CA ALA A 187 11.77 -48.30 18.44
C ALA A 187 12.69 -48.45 17.22
N LYS A 188 13.99 -48.48 17.53
CA LYS A 188 15.13 -49.05 16.79
C LYS A 188 14.78 -49.92 15.57
N LYS A 189 15.34 -49.57 14.41
CA LYS A 189 15.60 -50.53 13.31
C LYS A 189 17.09 -50.45 12.92
N PRO A 190 17.87 -51.53 13.06
CA PRO A 190 19.30 -51.51 12.73
C PRO A 190 19.54 -51.67 11.21
N VAL A 191 20.63 -51.05 10.76
CA VAL A 191 21.16 -51.03 9.38
C VAL A 191 21.76 -52.41 9.00
N PRO A 192 21.57 -52.93 7.78
CA PRO A 192 22.29 -54.11 7.30
C PRO A 192 23.72 -53.76 6.85
N LYS A 193 24.70 -54.56 7.29
CA LYS A 193 26.12 -54.52 6.92
C LYS A 193 26.36 -55.01 5.47
N PRO A 194 27.40 -54.50 4.77
CA PRO A 194 27.78 -54.94 3.43
C PRO A 194 28.50 -56.30 3.46
N ALA A 195 28.21 -57.16 2.48
CA ALA A 195 28.85 -58.46 2.29
C ALA A 195 29.65 -58.49 0.99
N VAL A 196 30.98 -58.67 1.09
CA VAL A 196 31.92 -59.04 0.02
C VAL A 196 33.11 -59.74 0.71
N PRO A 197 33.89 -60.66 0.11
CA PRO A 197 33.60 -61.84 -0.72
C PRO A 197 34.28 -63.12 -0.16
N LYS A 198 34.05 -64.30 -0.77
CA LYS A 198 34.91 -65.50 -0.79
C LYS A 198 34.30 -66.43 -1.87
N ARG A 199 35.00 -67.06 -2.80
CA ARG A 199 36.39 -67.54 -2.85
C ARG A 199 36.81 -67.70 -4.31
#